data_AF-F4RR56-F1
#
_entry.id   AF-F4RR56-F1
#
_cell.length_a   1.000
_cell.length_b   1.000
_cell.length_c   1.000
_cell.angle_alpha   90.00
_cell.angle_beta   90.00
_cell.angle_gamma   90.00
#
_symmetry.space_group_name_H-M   'P 1'
#
loop_
_entity.id
_entity.type
_entity.pdbx_description
1 polymer ?
#
loop_
_entity_poly.entity_id
_entity_poly.type
_entity_poly.pdbx_seq_one_letter_code
_entity_poly.pdbx_strand_id
1 'polypeptide(L)'
;MESNSDDDTDFILDPSLDTLEASTPEKRVETVERICQYINKQNTSAKAFILSYLRSTNENIVQRRKQWASVKKGWRTTEELLDEIEKLVTEKPKCKLKWDDWILRKAKSIVASQSPPARKLYINTNKLDPDFFTHDAEVQRERDVIEGMNFLHELITFKLQHELGLWSNTSASDSDTASDSDSSNVDSEPPQNYVYHKSKS
;
A
#
# COMPACT_ATOMS: atom_id res chain seq x y z
N MET A 1 24.30 22.37 -7.04
CA MET A 1 23.27 23.12 -7.79
C MET A 1 22.34 22.08 -8.36
N GLU A 2 21.23 21.82 -7.69
CA GLU A 2 20.02 21.23 -8.28
C GLU A 2 18.90 21.61 -7.33
N SER A 3 18.32 22.77 -7.60
CA SER A 3 17.17 23.29 -6.88
C SER A 3 15.95 22.53 -7.38
N ASN A 4 15.43 21.60 -6.57
CA ASN A 4 14.06 21.14 -6.74
C ASN A 4 13.15 22.28 -6.28
N SER A 5 12.66 23.05 -7.25
CA SER A 5 11.54 23.95 -7.04
C SER A 5 10.27 23.10 -6.92
N ASP A 6 9.93 22.74 -5.69
CA ASP A 6 8.54 22.44 -5.35
C ASP A 6 7.76 23.75 -5.47
N ASP A 7 7.40 24.09 -6.71
CA ASP A 7 6.47 25.16 -7.01
C ASP A 7 5.07 24.67 -6.61
N ASP A 8 4.79 24.81 -5.31
CA ASP A 8 3.47 24.76 -4.69
C ASP A 8 2.62 25.90 -5.29
N THR A 9 2.25 25.79 -6.57
CA THR A 9 1.17 26.59 -7.11
C THR A 9 -0.12 26.06 -6.50
N ASP A 10 -0.77 26.91 -5.69
CA ASP A 10 -2.15 26.74 -5.23
C ASP A 10 -3.06 26.45 -6.43
N PHE A 11 -3.17 25.17 -6.78
CA PHE A 11 -4.09 24.71 -7.80
C PHE A 11 -5.49 24.82 -7.19
N ILE A 12 -6.18 25.89 -7.56
CA ILE A 12 -7.62 26.06 -7.35
C ILE A 12 -8.29 24.77 -7.84
N LEU A 13 -8.92 24.05 -6.92
CA LEU A 13 -9.71 22.85 -7.20
C LEU A 13 -10.74 23.17 -8.29
N ASP A 14 -11.06 22.19 -9.13
CA ASP A 14 -12.26 22.33 -9.97
C ASP A 14 -13.45 22.56 -9.01
N PRO A 15 -14.12 23.73 -9.04
CA PRO A 15 -15.17 24.09 -8.08
C PRO A 15 -16.34 23.09 -8.08
N SER A 16 -16.42 22.24 -9.10
CA SER A 16 -17.41 21.19 -9.23
C SER A 16 -17.31 20.06 -8.19
N LEU A 17 -16.15 19.86 -7.55
CA LEU A 17 -16.01 18.86 -6.47
C LEU A 17 -16.66 19.32 -5.16
N ASP A 18 -16.50 20.59 -4.78
CA ASP A 18 -17.20 21.16 -3.61
C ASP A 18 -18.71 21.31 -3.86
N THR A 19 -19.11 21.49 -5.12
CA THR A 19 -20.53 21.61 -5.51
C THR A 19 -21.27 20.25 -5.47
N LEU A 20 -20.56 19.12 -5.50
CA LEU A 20 -21.15 17.77 -5.41
C LEU A 20 -21.66 17.43 -4.01
N GLU A 21 -21.10 18.04 -2.96
CA GLU A 21 -21.58 17.92 -1.58
C GLU A 21 -22.84 18.76 -1.33
N ALA A 22 -23.06 19.83 -2.11
CA ALA A 22 -24.21 20.74 -1.98
C ALA A 22 -25.46 20.31 -2.78
N SER A 23 -25.40 19.23 -3.56
CA SER A 23 -26.51 18.77 -4.41
C SER A 23 -27.28 17.60 -3.81
N THR A 24 -28.62 17.61 -3.93
CA THR A 24 -29.46 16.48 -3.51
C THR A 24 -29.12 15.20 -4.29
N PRO A 25 -29.23 14.01 -3.68
CA PRO A 25 -28.92 12.73 -4.33
C PRO A 25 -29.64 12.51 -5.66
N GLU A 26 -30.90 12.92 -5.76
CA GLU A 26 -31.73 12.83 -6.97
C GLU A 26 -31.11 13.62 -8.14
N LYS A 27 -30.68 14.86 -7.89
CA LYS A 27 -30.02 15.70 -8.91
C LYS A 27 -28.70 15.11 -9.40
N ARG A 28 -27.98 14.38 -8.54
CA ARG A 28 -26.73 13.69 -8.92
C ARG A 28 -27.03 12.54 -9.88
N VAL A 29 -28.05 11.73 -9.61
CA VAL A 29 -28.47 10.63 -10.50
C VAL A 29 -28.90 11.16 -11.86
N GLU A 30 -29.74 12.21 -11.90
CA GLU A 30 -30.16 12.83 -13.16
C GLU A 30 -28.98 13.37 -13.98
N THR A 31 -27.98 13.94 -13.31
CA THR A 31 -26.79 14.48 -13.98
C THR A 31 -25.95 13.36 -14.59
N VAL A 32 -25.71 12.28 -13.84
CA VAL A 32 -24.97 11.11 -14.33
C VAL A 32 -25.69 10.48 -15.52
N GLU A 33 -27.01 10.32 -15.43
CA GLU A 33 -27.81 9.77 -16.53
C GLU A 33 -27.69 10.65 -17.79
N ARG A 34 -27.81 11.98 -17.64
CA ARG A 34 -27.67 12.92 -18.76
C ARG A 34 -26.30 12.83 -19.44
N ILE A 35 -25.23 12.70 -18.65
CA ILE A 35 -23.86 12.51 -19.18
C ILE A 35 -23.75 11.18 -19.93
N CYS A 36 -24.26 10.09 -19.35
CA CYS A 36 -24.26 8.77 -19.99
C CYS A 36 -25.04 8.79 -21.31
N GLN A 37 -26.22 9.43 -21.35
CA GLN A 37 -26.98 9.61 -22.58
C GLN A 37 -26.20 10.41 -23.63
N TYR A 38 -25.48 11.45 -23.22
CA TYR A 38 -24.62 12.21 -24.13
C TYR A 38 -23.47 11.37 -24.70
N ILE A 39 -22.79 10.58 -23.86
CA ILE A 39 -21.71 9.68 -24.28
C ILE A 39 -22.24 8.64 -25.28
N ASN A 40 -23.41 8.05 -25.00
CA ASN A 40 -24.02 7.05 -25.87
C ASN A 40 -24.41 7.63 -27.24
N LYS A 41 -24.88 8.89 -27.30
CA LYS A 41 -25.16 9.58 -28.57
C LYS A 41 -23.92 9.76 -29.45
N GLN A 42 -22.72 9.76 -28.86
CA GLN A 42 -21.44 9.85 -29.59
C GLN A 42 -20.90 8.46 -30.00
N ASN A 43 -21.72 7.40 -29.96
CA ASN A 43 -21.32 6.02 -30.26
C ASN A 43 -20.15 5.51 -29.39
N THR A 44 -20.04 6.02 -28.16
CA THR A 44 -19.00 5.65 -27.19
C THR A 44 -19.65 5.05 -25.94
N SER A 45 -18.92 4.23 -25.19
CA SER A 45 -19.36 3.74 -23.87
C SER A 45 -18.67 4.52 -22.75
N ALA A 46 -19.29 4.58 -21.55
CA ALA A 46 -18.67 5.21 -20.38
C ALA A 46 -17.25 4.70 -20.10
N LYS A 47 -17.02 3.38 -20.26
CA LYS A 47 -15.69 2.78 -20.11
C LYS A 47 -14.70 3.26 -21.17
N ALA A 48 -15.12 3.34 -22.44
CA ALA A 48 -14.28 3.86 -23.52
C ALA A 48 -13.98 5.36 -23.36
N PHE A 49 -14.96 6.13 -22.88
CA PHE A 49 -14.77 7.53 -22.52
C PHE A 49 -13.73 7.69 -21.41
N ILE A 50 -13.87 6.99 -20.28
CA ILE A 50 -12.91 7.05 -19.17
C ILE A 50 -11.51 6.65 -19.65
N LEU A 51 -11.37 5.57 -20.43
CA LEU A 51 -10.07 5.17 -20.98
C LEU A 51 -9.46 6.24 -21.88
N SER A 52 -10.26 6.86 -22.73
CA SER A 52 -9.80 7.94 -23.62
C SER A 52 -9.44 9.19 -22.81
N TYR A 53 -10.25 9.54 -21.82
CA TYR A 53 -10.00 10.62 -20.88
C TYR A 53 -8.72 10.39 -20.07
N LEU A 54 -8.40 9.15 -19.69
CA LEU A 54 -7.20 8.76 -18.95
C LEU A 54 -5.94 8.59 -19.82
N ARG A 55 -6.09 8.58 -21.16
CA ARG A 55 -4.97 8.44 -22.12
C ARG A 55 -4.74 9.67 -22.98
N SER A 56 -5.68 10.61 -22.99
CA SER A 56 -5.61 11.84 -23.78
C SER A 56 -4.33 12.63 -23.50
N THR A 57 -3.77 13.19 -24.57
CA THR A 57 -2.64 14.13 -24.55
C THR A 57 -3.08 15.58 -24.70
N ASN A 58 -4.39 15.84 -24.80
CA ASN A 58 -4.94 17.19 -24.88
C ASN A 58 -4.66 17.96 -23.57
N GLU A 59 -4.12 19.18 -23.69
CA GLU A 59 -3.65 19.98 -22.55
C GLU A 59 -4.72 20.18 -21.47
N ASN A 60 -5.94 20.54 -21.86
CA ASN A 60 -7.04 20.76 -20.92
C ASN A 60 -7.41 19.48 -20.15
N ILE A 61 -7.34 18.32 -20.82
CA ILE A 61 -7.63 17.02 -20.20
C ILE A 61 -6.47 16.58 -19.30
N VAL A 62 -5.23 16.83 -19.73
CA VAL A 62 -4.03 16.52 -18.94
C VAL A 62 -4.03 17.30 -17.63
N GLN A 63 -4.35 18.60 -17.66
CA GLN A 63 -4.46 19.43 -16.44
C GLN A 63 -5.47 18.84 -15.45
N ARG A 64 -6.66 18.44 -15.92
CA ARG A 64 -7.68 17.82 -15.06
C ARG A 64 -7.27 16.44 -14.53
N ARG A 65 -6.59 15.61 -15.35
CA ARG A 65 -6.13 14.29 -14.90
C ARG A 65 -5.02 14.37 -13.85
N LYS A 66 -4.14 15.36 -13.91
CA LYS A 66 -3.09 15.56 -12.88
C LYS A 66 -3.68 15.64 -11.46
N GLN A 67 -4.92 16.10 -11.34
CA GLN A 67 -5.63 16.15 -10.05
C GLN A 67 -5.82 14.77 -9.44
N TRP A 68 -5.95 13.69 -10.23
CA TRP A 68 -6.13 12.31 -9.72
C TRP A 68 -4.89 11.80 -8.97
N ALA A 69 -3.71 12.25 -9.35
CA ALA A 69 -2.45 11.87 -8.70
C ALA A 69 -2.02 12.85 -7.59
N SER A 70 -2.87 13.82 -7.22
CA SER A 70 -2.54 14.78 -6.18
C SER A 70 -2.57 14.13 -4.81
N VAL A 71 -1.40 14.00 -4.18
CA VAL A 71 -1.22 13.34 -2.86
C VAL A 71 -2.12 13.95 -1.78
N LYS A 72 -2.28 15.28 -1.76
CA LYS A 72 -3.02 15.99 -0.69
C LYS A 72 -4.54 15.87 -0.81
N LYS A 73 -5.11 15.82 -2.02
CA LYS A 73 -6.56 15.97 -2.24
C LYS A 73 -7.18 14.98 -3.24
N GLY A 74 -6.41 14.50 -4.21
CA GLY A 74 -6.94 13.70 -5.31
C GLY A 74 -6.70 12.20 -5.22
N TRP A 75 -5.67 11.79 -4.48
CA TRP A 75 -5.38 10.37 -4.31
C TRP A 75 -6.50 9.65 -3.57
N ARG A 76 -7.00 10.23 -2.47
CA ARG A 76 -8.12 9.67 -1.70
C ARG A 76 -9.36 9.39 -2.56
N THR A 77 -9.80 10.36 -3.35
CA THR A 77 -10.98 10.19 -4.21
C THR A 77 -10.71 9.24 -5.38
N THR A 78 -9.44 9.10 -5.78
CA THR A 78 -9.01 8.08 -6.75
C THR A 78 -9.04 6.67 -6.15
N GLU A 79 -8.64 6.50 -4.89
CA GLU A 79 -8.79 5.23 -4.14
C GLU A 79 -10.26 4.84 -4.03
N GLU A 80 -11.13 5.75 -3.59
CA GLU A 80 -12.58 5.50 -3.50
C GLU A 80 -13.18 5.06 -4.85
N LEU A 81 -12.71 5.65 -5.96
CA LEU A 81 -13.12 5.24 -7.30
C LEU A 81 -12.61 3.83 -7.67
N LEU A 82 -11.37 3.50 -7.31
CA LEU A 82 -10.80 2.17 -7.55
C LEU A 82 -11.54 1.10 -6.74
N ASP A 83 -11.96 1.41 -5.52
CA ASP A 83 -12.75 0.52 -4.65
C ASP A 83 -14.14 0.23 -5.24
N GLU A 84 -14.83 1.26 -5.75
CA GLU A 84 -16.13 1.05 -6.42
C GLU A 84 -15.98 0.28 -7.75
N ILE A 85 -14.86 0.49 -8.47
CA ILE A 85 -14.53 -0.35 -9.63
C ILE A 85 -14.31 -1.79 -9.21
N GLU A 86 -13.53 -2.03 -8.15
CA GLU A 86 -13.27 -3.38 -7.60
C GLU A 86 -14.58 -4.07 -7.26
N LYS A 87 -15.45 -3.42 -6.48
CA LYS A 87 -16.75 -3.94 -6.08
C LYS A 87 -17.60 -4.33 -7.28
N LEU A 88 -17.65 -3.47 -8.31
CA LEU A 88 -18.40 -3.74 -9.53
C LEU A 88 -17.82 -4.92 -10.34
N VAL A 89 -16.50 -5.04 -10.46
CA VAL A 89 -15.90 -6.12 -11.25
C VAL A 89 -15.83 -7.44 -10.49
N THR A 90 -15.76 -7.42 -9.17
CA THR A 90 -15.67 -8.63 -8.33
C THR A 90 -17.02 -9.25 -7.97
N GLU A 91 -18.14 -8.57 -8.27
CA GLU A 91 -19.52 -9.06 -8.08
C GLU A 91 -19.73 -10.46 -8.67
N LYS A 92 -19.07 -10.75 -9.80
CA LYS A 92 -19.11 -12.07 -10.45
C LYS A 92 -17.87 -12.88 -10.10
N PRO A 93 -17.99 -14.13 -9.62
CA PRO A 93 -16.83 -14.95 -9.21
C PRO A 93 -15.76 -15.14 -10.30
N LYS A 94 -16.18 -15.29 -11.57
CA LYS A 94 -15.24 -15.40 -12.70
C LYS A 94 -14.42 -14.13 -12.93
N CYS A 95 -15.00 -12.97 -12.62
CA CYS A 95 -14.34 -11.69 -12.76
C CYS A 95 -13.47 -11.38 -11.54
N LYS A 96 -13.83 -11.87 -10.34
CA LYS A 96 -12.96 -11.83 -9.16
C LYS A 96 -11.60 -12.50 -9.42
N LEU A 97 -11.59 -13.70 -9.99
CA LEU A 97 -10.32 -14.36 -10.36
C LEU A 97 -9.45 -13.50 -11.31
N LYS A 98 -10.07 -12.82 -12.27
CA LYS A 98 -9.35 -11.91 -13.19
C LYS A 98 -8.84 -10.65 -12.49
N TRP A 99 -9.56 -10.17 -11.48
CA TRP A 99 -9.13 -9.05 -10.64
C TRP A 99 -7.92 -9.46 -9.80
N ASP A 100 -7.99 -10.60 -9.11
CA ASP A 100 -6.90 -11.14 -8.29
C ASP A 100 -5.64 -11.37 -9.13
N ASP A 101 -5.78 -11.99 -10.32
CA ASP A 101 -4.68 -12.15 -11.27
C ASP A 101 -4.10 -10.80 -11.73
N TRP A 102 -4.95 -9.77 -11.81
CA TRP A 102 -4.52 -8.43 -12.19
C TRP A 102 -3.74 -7.74 -11.09
N ILE A 103 -4.22 -7.80 -9.85
CA ILE A 103 -3.51 -7.29 -8.66
C ILE A 103 -2.18 -8.02 -8.50
N LEU A 104 -2.17 -9.35 -8.60
CA LEU A 104 -0.95 -10.15 -8.49
C LEU A 104 0.11 -9.72 -9.52
N ARG A 105 -0.29 -9.45 -10.76
CA ARG A 105 0.63 -8.97 -11.80
C ARG A 105 1.20 -7.59 -11.47
N LYS A 106 0.40 -6.69 -10.90
CA LYS A 106 0.84 -5.36 -10.46
C LYS A 106 1.81 -5.47 -9.28
N ALA A 107 1.47 -6.27 -8.27
CA ALA A 107 2.34 -6.56 -7.13
C ALA A 107 3.70 -7.13 -7.58
N LYS A 108 3.71 -8.12 -8.49
CA LYS A 108 4.95 -8.66 -9.07
C LYS A 108 5.81 -7.59 -9.74
N SER A 109 5.18 -6.62 -10.44
CA SER A 109 5.92 -5.52 -11.06
C SER A 109 6.59 -4.61 -10.03
N ILE A 110 5.92 -4.34 -8.91
CA ILE A 110 6.47 -3.52 -7.81
C ILE A 110 7.65 -4.24 -7.16
N VAL A 111 7.47 -5.52 -6.83
CA VAL A 111 8.53 -6.37 -6.25
C VAL A 111 9.74 -6.46 -7.19
N ALA A 112 9.53 -6.61 -8.49
CA ALA A 112 10.62 -6.67 -9.47
C ALA A 112 11.37 -5.34 -9.62
N SER A 113 10.72 -4.20 -9.34
CA SER A 113 11.39 -2.89 -9.31
C SER A 113 12.16 -2.62 -8.02
N GLN A 114 11.87 -3.37 -6.96
CA GLN A 114 12.62 -3.32 -5.71
C GLN A 114 13.88 -4.18 -5.83
N SER A 115 14.96 -3.71 -5.23
CA SER A 115 16.22 -4.42 -5.23
C SER A 115 16.73 -4.48 -3.79
N PRO A 116 17.18 -5.65 -3.32
CA PRO A 116 17.92 -5.68 -2.07
C PRO A 116 19.14 -4.76 -2.20
N PRO A 117 19.68 -4.27 -1.07
CA PRO A 117 20.97 -3.58 -1.04
C PRO A 117 21.99 -4.35 -1.88
N ALA A 118 22.86 -3.64 -2.60
CA ALA A 118 23.85 -4.20 -3.55
C ALA A 118 24.93 -5.12 -2.93
N ARG A 119 24.66 -5.67 -1.74
CA ARG A 119 25.43 -6.72 -1.10
C ARG A 119 25.20 -8.05 -1.83
N LYS A 120 26.18 -8.93 -1.71
CA LYS A 120 26.12 -10.27 -2.29
C LYS A 120 24.87 -10.97 -1.75
N LEU A 121 24.00 -11.47 -2.64
CA LEU A 121 22.83 -12.31 -2.30
C LEU A 121 23.19 -13.53 -1.43
N TYR A 122 24.49 -13.86 -1.39
CA TYR A 122 25.05 -14.93 -0.58
C TYR A 122 26.14 -14.38 0.32
N ILE A 123 26.03 -14.70 1.61
CA ILE A 123 27.04 -14.40 2.62
C ILE A 123 28.00 -15.58 2.68
N ASN A 124 29.28 -15.33 2.42
CA ASN A 124 30.32 -16.35 2.57
C ASN A 124 30.74 -16.42 4.04
N THR A 125 30.42 -17.53 4.71
CA THR A 125 30.69 -17.74 6.13
C THR A 125 32.19 -17.71 6.48
N ASN A 126 33.06 -18.06 5.55
CA ASN A 126 34.52 -18.01 5.75
C ASN A 126 35.10 -16.59 5.62
N LYS A 127 34.29 -15.61 5.22
CA LYS A 127 34.67 -14.18 5.09
C LYS A 127 33.81 -13.28 5.98
N LEU A 128 33.12 -13.87 6.96
CA LEU A 128 32.32 -13.11 7.91
C LEU A 128 33.23 -12.45 8.95
N ASP A 129 33.03 -11.15 9.09
CA ASP A 129 33.64 -10.37 10.15
C ASP A 129 32.83 -10.60 11.45
N PRO A 130 33.47 -10.77 12.63
CA PRO A 130 32.77 -10.74 13.92
C PRO A 130 31.82 -9.55 14.08
N ASP A 131 32.15 -8.39 13.50
CA ASP A 131 31.31 -7.19 13.54
C ASP A 131 29.94 -7.39 12.88
N PHE A 132 29.80 -8.40 12.01
CA PHE A 132 28.52 -8.78 11.40
C PHE A 132 27.45 -9.14 12.43
N PHE A 133 27.84 -9.74 13.56
CA PHE A 133 26.90 -10.17 14.60
C PHE A 133 26.65 -9.12 15.68
N THR A 134 27.22 -7.92 15.53
CA THR A 134 26.91 -6.80 16.43
C THR A 134 25.47 -6.32 16.20
N HIS A 135 24.84 -5.85 17.28
CA HIS A 135 23.48 -5.32 17.22
C HIS A 135 23.37 -4.17 16.22
N ASP A 136 24.34 -3.24 16.22
CA ASP A 136 24.34 -2.11 15.29
C ASP A 136 24.41 -2.55 13.83
N ALA A 137 25.23 -3.57 13.52
CA ALA A 137 25.31 -4.12 12.17
C ALA A 137 24.04 -4.87 11.76
N GLU A 138 23.33 -5.49 12.71
CA GLU A 138 22.03 -6.12 12.49
C GLU A 138 20.96 -5.09 12.15
N VAL A 139 20.80 -4.07 12.99
CA VAL A 139 19.84 -2.96 12.79
C VAL A 139 20.08 -2.26 11.45
N GLN A 140 21.35 -2.04 11.09
CA GLN A 140 21.66 -1.42 9.80
C GLN A 140 21.29 -2.32 8.62
N ARG A 141 21.52 -3.64 8.70
CA ARG A 141 21.10 -4.56 7.63
C ARG A 141 19.59 -4.61 7.46
N GLU A 142 18.86 -4.62 8.58
CA GLU A 142 17.39 -4.59 8.55
C GLU A 142 16.90 -3.31 7.87
N ARG A 143 17.42 -2.15 8.27
CA ARG A 143 17.12 -0.86 7.62
C ARG A 143 17.41 -0.89 6.13
N ASP A 144 18.59 -1.37 5.74
CA ASP A 144 18.99 -1.46 4.32
C ASP A 144 17.97 -2.32 3.53
N VAL A 145 17.50 -3.45 4.10
CA VAL A 145 16.50 -4.33 3.47
C VAL A 145 15.14 -3.65 3.35
N ILE A 146 14.67 -2.99 4.41
CA ILE A 146 13.40 -2.27 4.41
C ILE A 146 13.43 -1.14 3.37
N GLU A 147 14.50 -0.35 3.32
CA GLU A 147 14.63 0.75 2.36
C GLU A 147 14.67 0.26 0.91
N GLY A 148 15.39 -0.82 0.63
CA GLY A 148 15.48 -1.38 -0.73
C GLY A 148 14.23 -2.14 -1.18
N MET A 149 13.47 -2.72 -0.25
CA MET A 149 12.41 -3.68 -0.53
C MET A 149 11.15 -3.49 0.33
N ASN A 150 10.76 -2.25 0.64
CA ASN A 150 9.69 -1.96 1.59
C ASN A 150 8.37 -2.69 1.29
N PHE A 151 7.94 -2.68 0.02
CA PHE A 151 6.67 -3.32 -0.38
C PHE A 151 6.70 -4.84 -0.15
N LEU A 152 7.80 -5.50 -0.52
CA LEU A 152 7.93 -6.95 -0.26
C LEU A 152 8.03 -7.23 1.23
N HIS A 153 8.79 -6.42 1.97
CA HIS A 153 8.92 -6.53 3.41
C HIS A 153 7.57 -6.42 4.11
N GLU A 154 6.79 -5.37 3.82
CA GLU A 154 5.43 -5.19 4.35
C GLU A 154 4.52 -6.38 4.01
N LEU A 155 4.57 -6.88 2.78
CA LEU A 155 3.73 -8.00 2.35
C LEU A 155 4.05 -9.31 3.09
N ILE A 156 5.34 -9.61 3.29
CA ILE A 156 5.79 -10.79 4.03
C ILE A 156 5.44 -10.63 5.51
N THR A 157 5.73 -9.48 6.11
CA THR A 157 5.45 -9.18 7.51
C THR A 157 3.96 -9.26 7.81
N PHE A 158 3.11 -8.67 6.96
CA PHE A 158 1.65 -8.80 7.02
C PHE A 158 1.24 -10.28 7.05
N LYS A 159 1.76 -11.09 6.12
CA LYS A 159 1.40 -12.51 6.01
C LYS A 159 1.81 -13.28 7.27
N LEU A 160 3.02 -13.05 7.78
CA LEU A 160 3.51 -13.71 8.99
C LEU A 160 2.69 -13.30 10.23
N GLN A 161 2.41 -12.01 10.40
CA GLN A 161 1.61 -11.51 11.52
C GLN A 161 0.18 -12.04 11.51
N HIS A 162 -0.43 -12.12 10.32
CA HIS A 162 -1.76 -12.68 10.16
C HIS A 162 -1.82 -14.18 10.53
N GLU A 163 -0.84 -14.99 10.09
CA GLU A 163 -0.78 -16.42 10.43
C GLU A 163 -0.51 -16.66 11.93
N LEU A 164 0.24 -15.77 12.58
CA LEU A 164 0.52 -15.83 14.02
C LEU A 164 -0.61 -15.26 14.88
N GLY A 165 -1.70 -14.75 14.29
CA GLY A 165 -2.81 -14.13 15.01
C GLY A 165 -2.43 -12.81 15.72
N LEU A 166 -1.29 -12.22 15.35
CA LEU A 166 -0.79 -10.96 15.92
C LEU A 166 -1.41 -9.74 15.23
N TRP A 167 -2.14 -9.97 14.14
CA TRP A 167 -2.95 -8.95 13.49
C TRP A 167 -4.19 -8.63 14.34
N SER A 168 -4.06 -7.73 15.30
CA SER A 168 -5.21 -7.04 15.87
C SER A 168 -5.45 -5.77 15.06
N ASN A 169 -6.70 -5.56 14.61
CA ASN A 169 -7.09 -4.26 14.08
C ASN A 169 -7.00 -3.25 15.22
N THR A 170 -5.86 -2.57 15.39
CA THR A 170 -5.77 -1.40 16.26
C THR A 170 -6.45 -0.23 15.56
N SER A 171 -7.78 -0.27 15.61
CA SER A 171 -8.66 0.86 15.32
C SER A 171 -9.82 0.75 16.30
N ALA A 172 -9.79 1.64 17.30
CA ALA A 172 -10.74 1.81 18.40
C ALA A 172 -10.59 0.88 19.62
N SER A 173 -9.84 1.36 20.62
CA SER A 173 -10.37 1.50 21.98
C SER A 173 -9.36 2.29 22.83
N ASP A 174 -9.56 3.60 22.93
CA ASP A 174 -9.19 4.32 24.14
C ASP A 174 -10.03 3.72 25.26
N SER A 175 -9.41 2.89 26.10
CA SER A 175 -9.94 2.57 27.41
C SER A 175 -8.83 2.71 28.43
N ASP A 176 -8.74 3.90 29.00
CA ASP A 176 -8.14 4.12 30.30
C ASP A 176 -8.86 3.23 31.33
N THR A 177 -8.27 2.09 31.64
CA THR A 177 -8.53 1.39 32.89
C THR A 177 -7.21 1.07 33.53
N ALA A 178 -6.77 2.00 34.37
CA ALA A 178 -5.86 1.70 35.46
C ALA A 178 -6.52 0.63 36.35
N SER A 179 -5.88 -0.52 36.49
CA SER A 179 -6.15 -1.44 37.58
C SER A 179 -4.82 -2.00 38.07
N ASP A 180 -4.35 -1.33 39.12
CA ASP A 180 -3.42 -1.83 40.12
C ASP A 180 -3.93 -3.17 40.67
N SER A 181 -3.09 -4.21 40.69
CA SER A 181 -2.84 -5.07 41.87
C SER A 181 -1.88 -6.22 41.55
N ASP A 182 -0.65 -6.04 42.00
CA ASP A 182 0.10 -6.86 42.96
C ASP A 182 0.43 -8.35 42.66
N SER A 183 1.74 -8.56 42.43
CA SER A 183 2.65 -9.58 42.96
C SER A 183 2.21 -11.06 43.08
N SER A 184 2.94 -11.92 42.36
CA SER A 184 3.68 -12.97 43.06
C SER A 184 4.99 -13.33 42.35
N ASN A 185 6.06 -13.16 43.13
CA ASN A 185 7.41 -13.59 42.85
C ASN A 185 7.45 -15.14 42.89
N VAL A 186 7.94 -15.79 41.82
CA VAL A 186 8.43 -17.16 41.88
C VAL A 186 9.75 -17.23 41.15
N ASP A 187 10.80 -17.07 41.96
CA ASP A 187 12.17 -17.43 41.68
C ASP A 187 12.27 -18.96 41.54
N SER A 188 12.84 -19.43 40.44
CA SER A 188 13.36 -20.79 40.28
C SER A 188 14.36 -20.80 39.12
N GLU A 189 15.63 -20.82 39.51
CA GLU A 189 16.83 -21.00 38.69
C GLU A 189 16.81 -22.25 37.76
N PRO A 190 17.71 -22.30 36.75
CA PRO A 190 17.58 -23.15 35.57
C PRO A 190 18.20 -24.54 35.75
N PRO A 191 17.69 -25.59 35.06
CA PRO A 191 18.43 -26.84 34.96
C PRO A 191 19.54 -26.73 33.88
N GLN A 192 20.79 -26.78 34.33
CA GLN A 192 21.96 -27.04 33.50
C GLN A 192 22.00 -28.51 33.05
N ASN A 193 22.09 -28.75 31.73
CA ASN A 193 22.99 -29.73 31.09
C ASN A 193 22.53 -30.05 29.66
N TYR A 194 23.13 -29.41 28.65
CA TYR A 194 23.21 -30.01 27.32
C TYR A 194 24.67 -30.44 27.09
N VAL A 195 24.89 -31.75 27.23
CA VAL A 195 26.14 -32.42 26.87
C VAL A 195 26.25 -32.44 25.35
N TYR A 196 27.16 -31.63 24.80
CA TYR A 196 27.56 -31.76 23.40
C TYR A 196 28.42 -33.01 23.21
N HIS A 197 27.88 -34.03 22.55
CA HIS A 197 28.70 -35.11 22.01
C HIS A 197 29.45 -34.61 20.78
N LYS A 198 30.77 -34.45 20.94
CA LYS A 198 31.71 -34.18 19.85
C LYS A 198 31.94 -35.47 19.07
N SER A 199 31.28 -35.65 17.93
CA SER A 199 31.67 -36.67 16.95
C SER A 199 32.99 -36.25 16.30
N LYS A 200 34.05 -37.01 16.57
CA LYS A 200 35.35 -36.87 15.88
C LYS A 200 35.22 -37.38 14.45
N SER A 201 35.73 -36.61 13.51
CA SER A 201 36.45 -37.12 12.33
C SER A 201 37.93 -36.87 12.52
#